data_AF-A0AAV0T6B3-F1
#
_entry.id   AF-A0AAV0T6B3-F1
#
_cell.length_a   1.000
_cell.length_b   1.000
_cell.length_c   1.000
_cell.angle_alpha   90.00
_cell.angle_beta   90.00
_cell.angle_gamma   90.00
#
_symmetry.space_group_name_H-M   'P 1'
#
loop_
_entity.id
_entity.type
_entity.pdbx_description
1 polymer ?
#
loop_
_entity_poly.entity_id
_entity_poly.type
_entity_poly.pdbx_seq_one_letter_code
_entity_poly.pdbx_strand_id
1 'polypeptide(L)'
;MLELFHGDEFIAGVSTLLELALQRGYLVMARQFFERKSEEDKCQYVADAAEYGNVVLMRWLIENGAPLSVHTAFSFASDPMIRNKGVEVTWWLSESDRVVFIRHSLQNNRRKMVLWVLDNTVFEDETSQNAIRSALKMADNAIVHWLFDNLSKDDARSWCFPSHEEESSAGTQVTKAANADGS
;
A
#
# COMPACT_ATOMS: atom_id res chain seq x y z
N MET A 1 0.73 9.29 33.89
CA MET A 1 1.15 7.87 33.96
C MET A 1 1.66 7.37 32.61
N LEU A 2 1.01 7.69 31.48
CA LEU A 2 1.49 7.30 30.14
C LEU A 2 2.74 8.04 29.64
N GLU A 3 2.94 9.28 30.07
CA GLU A 3 4.11 10.08 29.68
C GLU A 3 5.43 9.57 30.28
N LEU A 4 5.37 8.75 31.34
CA LEU A 4 6.56 8.21 32.04
C LEU A 4 7.19 7.00 31.33
N PHE A 5 6.55 6.47 30.28
CA PHE A 5 6.95 5.23 29.61
C PHE A 5 7.63 5.46 28.25
N HIS A 6 8.00 6.71 27.91
CA HIS A 6 8.67 7.03 26.64
C HIS A 6 10.20 6.83 26.65
N GLY A 7 10.69 5.83 27.40
CA GLY A 7 12.05 5.32 27.25
C GLY A 7 12.06 4.11 26.33
N ASP A 8 13.17 3.91 25.62
CA ASP A 8 13.37 2.92 24.54
C ASP A 8 13.00 1.46 24.90
N GLU A 9 12.78 1.13 26.18
CA GLU A 9 12.37 -0.21 26.65
C GLU A 9 10.85 -0.41 26.83
N PHE A 10 9.99 0.59 26.56
CA PHE A 10 8.55 0.52 26.94
C PHE A 10 7.52 0.65 25.81
N ILE A 11 7.95 0.66 24.54
CA ILE A 11 7.03 0.78 23.40
C ILE A 11 5.99 -0.36 23.38
N ALA A 12 6.41 -1.61 23.67
CA ALA A 12 5.51 -2.75 23.80
C ALA A 12 4.46 -2.58 24.93
N GLY A 13 4.86 -1.93 26.03
CA GLY A 13 3.96 -1.61 27.14
C GLY A 13 2.91 -0.56 26.75
N VAL A 14 3.29 0.41 25.92
CA VAL A 14 2.35 1.41 25.37
C VAL A 14 1.34 0.77 24.43
N SER A 15 1.78 -0.12 23.52
CA SER A 15 0.88 -0.85 22.61
C SER A 15 -0.12 -1.71 23.36
N THR A 16 0.32 -2.43 24.40
CA THR A 16 -0.55 -3.21 25.29
C THR A 16 -1.58 -2.32 26.00
N LEU A 17 -1.15 -1.15 26.48
CA LEU A 17 -2.04 -0.24 27.18
C LEU A 17 -3.04 0.40 26.22
N LEU A 18 -2.63 0.77 25.01
CA LEU A 18 -3.53 1.26 23.96
C LEU A 18 -4.57 0.20 23.61
N GLU A 19 -4.18 -1.06 23.45
CA GLU A 19 -5.12 -2.16 23.21
C GLU A 19 -6.14 -2.28 24.35
N LEU A 20 -5.69 -2.28 25.60
CA LEU A 20 -6.59 -2.33 26.77
C LEU A 20 -7.52 -1.11 26.82
N ALA A 21 -7.03 0.07 26.43
CA ALA A 21 -7.84 1.27 26.34
C ALA A 21 -8.93 1.14 25.27
N LEU A 22 -8.62 0.56 24.10
CA LEU A 22 -9.60 0.27 23.05
C LEU A 22 -10.66 -0.73 23.55
N GLN A 23 -10.24 -1.84 24.16
CA GLN A 23 -11.13 -2.87 24.68
C GLN A 23 -12.08 -2.35 25.77
N ARG A 24 -11.61 -1.41 26.61
CA ARG A 24 -12.39 -0.83 27.71
C ARG A 24 -13.13 0.46 27.33
N GLY A 25 -13.05 0.90 26.07
CA GLY A 25 -13.76 2.09 25.58
C GLY A 25 -13.13 3.42 25.98
N TYR A 26 -11.88 3.44 26.44
CA TYR A 26 -11.14 4.65 26.84
C TYR A 26 -10.54 5.41 25.65
N LEU A 27 -11.31 5.55 24.56
CA LEU A 27 -10.84 6.08 23.27
C LEU A 27 -10.34 7.53 23.35
N VAL A 28 -10.95 8.35 24.21
CA VAL A 28 -10.56 9.77 24.38
C VAL A 28 -9.15 9.89 24.96
N MET A 29 -8.82 9.08 25.98
CA MET A 29 -7.49 9.10 26.59
C MET A 29 -6.42 8.55 25.63
N ALA A 30 -6.75 7.47 24.92
CA ALA A 30 -5.87 6.90 23.90
C ALA A 30 -5.58 7.93 22.79
N ARG A 31 -6.62 8.63 22.30
CA ARG A 31 -6.48 9.69 21.29
C ARG A 31 -5.62 10.85 21.80
N GLN A 32 -5.89 11.38 22.98
CA GLN A 32 -5.12 12.51 23.54
C GLN A 32 -3.64 12.17 23.76
N PHE A 33 -3.34 10.93 24.14
CA PHE A 33 -1.97 10.44 24.23
C PHE A 33 -1.31 10.41 22.85
N PHE A 34 -2.02 9.85 21.86
CA PHE A 34 -1.55 9.67 20.49
C PHE A 34 -1.34 11.00 19.74
N GLU A 35 -2.22 11.99 19.95
CA GLU A 35 -2.14 13.32 19.32
C GLU A 35 -0.84 14.07 19.66
N ARG A 36 -0.23 13.77 20.81
CA ARG A 36 1.01 14.44 21.28
C ARG A 36 2.29 13.80 20.73
N LYS A 37 2.19 12.72 19.96
CA LYS A 37 3.33 11.94 19.48
C LYS A 37 3.89 12.49 18.18
N SER A 38 5.19 12.30 17.99
CA SER A 38 5.84 12.57 16.71
C SER A 38 5.32 11.60 15.64
N GLU A 39 5.43 11.96 14.37
CA GLU A 39 5.06 11.04 13.28
C GLU A 39 5.92 9.76 13.28
N GLU A 40 7.17 9.86 13.75
CA GLU A 40 8.07 8.72 13.92
C GLU A 40 7.55 7.75 14.99
N ASP A 41 7.18 8.25 16.17
CA ASP A 41 6.58 7.44 17.24
C ASP A 41 5.29 6.76 16.76
N LYS A 42 4.45 7.51 16.03
CA LYS A 42 3.18 6.97 15.48
C LYS A 42 3.44 5.86 14.46
N CYS A 43 4.42 6.04 13.58
CA CYS A 43 4.85 5.04 12.62
C CYS A 43 5.34 3.77 13.34
N GLN A 44 6.13 3.95 14.41
CA GLN A 44 6.64 2.84 15.21
C GLN A 44 5.50 2.06 15.87
N TYR A 45 4.52 2.73 16.47
CA TYR A 45 3.35 2.04 17.05
C TYR A 45 2.58 1.20 16.04
N VAL A 46 2.46 1.66 14.78
CA VAL A 46 1.86 0.88 13.69
C VAL A 46 2.71 -0.35 13.36
N ALA A 47 4.04 -0.19 13.34
CA ALA A 47 4.97 -1.30 13.12
C ALA A 47 4.88 -2.36 14.22
N ASP A 48 4.83 -1.96 15.49
CA ASP A 48 4.72 -2.90 16.60
C ASP A 48 3.35 -3.58 16.60
N ALA A 49 2.27 -2.84 16.37
CA ALA A 49 0.93 -3.41 16.25
C ALA A 49 0.87 -4.46 15.13
N ALA A 50 1.57 -4.22 14.02
CA ALA A 50 1.69 -5.19 12.94
C ALA A 50 2.52 -6.42 13.36
N GLU A 51 3.65 -6.24 14.04
CA GLU A 51 4.50 -7.34 14.53
C GLU A 51 3.74 -8.27 15.50
N TYR A 52 2.91 -7.72 16.38
CA TYR A 52 2.08 -8.49 17.29
C TYR A 52 0.79 -9.04 16.64
N GLY A 53 0.56 -8.79 15.35
CA GLY A 53 -0.66 -9.24 14.67
C GLY A 53 -1.94 -8.52 15.12
N ASN A 54 -1.83 -7.39 15.81
CA ASN A 54 -2.96 -6.66 16.37
C ASN A 54 -3.61 -5.74 15.32
N VAL A 55 -4.42 -6.35 14.45
CA VAL A 55 -5.16 -5.66 13.37
C VAL A 55 -6.03 -4.52 13.91
N VAL A 56 -6.64 -4.71 15.09
CA VAL A 56 -7.58 -3.74 15.69
C VAL A 56 -6.84 -2.47 16.10
N LEU A 57 -5.71 -2.62 16.80
CA LEU A 57 -4.87 -1.49 17.19
C LEU A 57 -4.27 -0.81 15.96
N MET A 58 -3.72 -1.60 15.02
CA MET A 58 -3.12 -1.08 13.79
C MET A 58 -4.13 -0.23 12.99
N ARG A 59 -5.34 -0.74 12.78
CA ARG A 59 -6.42 -0.02 12.12
C ARG A 59 -6.76 1.28 12.84
N TRP A 60 -6.94 1.23 14.16
CA TRP A 60 -7.27 2.42 14.94
C TRP A 60 -6.17 3.48 14.84
N LEU A 61 -4.89 3.10 14.93
CA LEU A 61 -3.76 4.02 14.80
C LEU A 61 -3.78 4.74 13.45
N ILE A 62 -3.94 3.98 12.35
CA ILE A 62 -3.95 4.54 10.99
C ILE A 62 -5.16 5.46 10.77
N GLU A 63 -6.36 5.05 11.20
CA GLU A 63 -7.58 5.88 11.12
C GLU A 63 -7.48 7.16 11.96
N ASN A 64 -6.59 7.21 12.96
CA ASN A 64 -6.31 8.40 13.77
C ASN A 64 -5.06 9.17 13.30
N GLY A 65 -4.56 8.89 12.09
CA GLY A 65 -3.52 9.67 11.44
C GLY A 65 -2.09 9.16 11.68
N ALA A 66 -1.92 7.91 12.14
CA ALA A 66 -0.59 7.29 12.09
C ALA A 66 -0.18 7.02 10.63
N PRO A 67 1.05 7.32 10.22
CA PRO A 67 1.54 6.93 8.92
C PRO A 67 1.75 5.42 8.86
N LEU A 68 1.37 4.81 7.73
CA LEU A 68 1.65 3.40 7.43
C LEU A 68 2.77 3.33 6.40
N SER A 69 3.92 2.76 6.78
CA SER A 69 5.00 2.54 5.83
C SER A 69 4.71 1.34 4.90
N VAL A 70 5.19 1.42 3.65
CA VAL A 70 5.10 0.30 2.69
C VAL A 70 5.80 -0.95 3.23
N HIS A 71 6.91 -0.78 3.95
CA HIS A 71 7.64 -1.90 4.56
C HIS A 71 6.78 -2.64 5.59
N THR A 72 6.17 -1.89 6.53
CA THR A 72 5.27 -2.45 7.55
C THR A 72 4.08 -3.15 6.89
N ALA A 73 3.45 -2.51 5.91
CA ALA A 73 2.33 -3.08 5.17
C ALA A 73 2.71 -4.39 4.47
N PHE A 74 3.90 -4.46 3.84
CA PHE A 74 4.38 -5.65 3.15
C PHE A 74 4.71 -6.80 4.10
N SER A 75 5.41 -6.51 5.19
CA SER A 75 5.73 -7.49 6.23
C SER A 75 4.45 -8.08 6.83
N PHE A 76 3.49 -7.22 7.17
CA PHE A 76 2.19 -7.64 7.71
C PHE A 76 1.36 -8.46 6.72
N ALA A 77 1.28 -8.03 5.46
CA ALA A 77 0.57 -8.77 4.41
C ALA A 77 1.22 -10.14 4.10
N SER A 78 2.53 -10.27 4.35
CA SER A 78 3.29 -11.50 4.12
C SER A 78 3.18 -12.51 5.26
N ASP A 79 2.63 -12.11 6.41
CA ASP A 79 2.53 -12.98 7.57
C ASP A 79 1.45 -14.07 7.33
N PRO A 80 1.85 -15.36 7.30
CA PRO A 80 0.90 -16.47 7.13
C PRO A 80 -0.12 -16.59 8.28
N MET A 81 0.17 -16.04 9.46
CA MET A 81 -0.71 -16.08 10.63
C MET A 81 -1.91 -15.15 10.49
N ILE A 82 -1.79 -14.08 9.69
CA ILE A 82 -2.85 -13.07 9.48
C ILE A 82 -3.85 -13.47 8.38
N ARG A 83 -3.79 -14.73 7.91
CA ARG A 83 -4.75 -15.45 7.05
C ARG A 83 -5.63 -14.56 6.15
N ASN A 84 -5.22 -14.37 4.89
CA ASN A 84 -5.99 -13.70 3.83
C ASN A 84 -6.47 -12.25 4.10
N LYS A 85 -6.26 -11.69 5.30
CA LYS A 85 -6.68 -10.34 5.67
C LYS A 85 -5.54 -9.33 5.76
N GLY A 86 -4.29 -9.81 5.87
CA GLY A 86 -3.13 -8.92 6.04
C GLY A 86 -2.95 -7.93 4.88
N VAL A 87 -3.33 -8.32 3.66
CA VAL A 87 -3.23 -7.45 2.48
C VAL A 87 -4.25 -6.31 2.46
N GLU A 88 -5.35 -6.41 3.23
CA GLU A 88 -6.35 -5.34 3.36
C GLU A 88 -5.72 -4.06 3.93
N VAL A 89 -4.58 -4.19 4.63
CA VAL A 89 -3.81 -3.05 5.13
C VAL A 89 -3.41 -2.07 4.02
N THR A 90 -3.27 -2.57 2.79
CA THR A 90 -2.91 -1.74 1.64
C THR A 90 -4.01 -0.76 1.23
N TRP A 91 -5.24 -0.92 1.72
CA TRP A 91 -6.32 0.06 1.56
C TRP A 91 -5.96 1.43 2.15
N TRP A 92 -5.21 1.46 3.26
CA TRP A 92 -4.82 2.69 3.93
C TRP A 92 -3.53 3.31 3.39
N LEU A 93 -2.85 2.67 2.43
CA LEU A 93 -1.71 3.26 1.76
C LEU A 93 -2.17 4.34 0.78
N SER A 94 -1.33 5.37 0.57
CA SER A 94 -1.51 6.30 -0.54
C SER A 94 -1.42 5.57 -1.89
N GLU A 95 -1.94 6.16 -2.97
CA GLU A 95 -1.83 5.55 -4.31
C GLU A 95 -0.37 5.31 -4.70
N SER A 96 0.51 6.28 -4.48
CA SER A 96 1.95 6.16 -4.72
C SER A 96 2.58 5.03 -3.90
N ASP A 97 2.18 4.87 -2.63
CA ASP A 97 2.68 3.79 -1.79
C ASP A 97 2.16 2.41 -2.23
N ARG A 98 0.93 2.33 -2.74
CA ARG A 98 0.42 1.10 -3.36
C ARG A 98 1.21 0.73 -4.62
N VAL A 99 1.66 1.69 -5.42
CA VAL A 99 2.55 1.43 -6.57
C VAL A 99 3.89 0.83 -6.09
N VAL A 100 4.50 1.40 -5.05
CA VAL A 100 5.74 0.87 -4.46
C VAL A 100 5.51 -0.54 -3.91
N PHE A 101 4.39 -0.76 -3.21
CA PHE A 101 3.99 -2.05 -2.67
C PHE A 101 3.83 -3.12 -3.78
N ILE A 102 3.15 -2.79 -4.89
CA ILE A 102 2.99 -3.70 -6.04
C ILE A 102 4.36 -4.06 -6.62
N ARG A 103 5.22 -3.07 -6.85
CA ARG A 103 6.57 -3.30 -7.38
C ARG A 103 7.38 -4.25 -6.48
N HIS A 104 7.35 -4.00 -5.18
CA HIS A 104 8.04 -4.85 -4.21
C HIS A 104 7.45 -6.26 -4.17
N SER A 105 6.12 -6.38 -4.29
CA SER A 105 5.43 -7.67 -4.34
C SER A 105 5.77 -8.47 -5.59
N LEU A 106 5.89 -7.84 -6.76
CA LEU A 106 6.33 -8.49 -8.00
C LEU A 106 7.76 -9.01 -7.87
N GLN A 107 8.68 -8.20 -7.34
CA GLN A 107 10.07 -8.60 -7.10
C GLN A 107 10.22 -9.81 -6.17
N ASN A 108 9.29 -9.96 -5.21
CA ASN A 108 9.27 -11.05 -4.24
C ASN A 108 8.32 -12.21 -4.62
N ASN A 109 7.83 -12.24 -5.87
CA ASN A 109 6.87 -13.26 -6.36
C ASN A 109 5.61 -13.41 -5.46
N ARG A 110 5.12 -12.29 -4.90
CA ARG A 110 3.93 -12.24 -4.05
C ARG A 110 2.66 -11.97 -4.88
N ARG A 111 2.43 -12.78 -5.91
CA ARG A 111 1.35 -12.58 -6.91
C ARG A 111 -0.05 -12.37 -6.32
N LYS A 112 -0.40 -13.06 -5.21
CA LYS A 112 -1.71 -12.90 -4.55
C LYS A 112 -1.90 -11.50 -3.95
N MET A 113 -0.82 -10.87 -3.49
CA MET A 113 -0.89 -9.51 -2.95
C MET A 113 -1.11 -8.50 -4.08
N VAL A 114 -0.38 -8.67 -5.19
CA VAL A 114 -0.55 -7.84 -6.39
C VAL A 114 -1.99 -7.94 -6.90
N LEU A 115 -2.52 -9.16 -7.02
CA LEU A 115 -3.91 -9.39 -7.42
C LEU A 115 -4.87 -8.65 -6.50
N TRP A 116 -4.73 -8.82 -5.18
CA TRP A 116 -5.65 -8.16 -4.24
C TRP A 116 -5.63 -6.65 -4.39
N VAL A 117 -4.46 -6.02 -4.48
CA VAL A 117 -4.36 -4.56 -4.60
C VAL A 117 -5.03 -4.08 -5.89
N LEU A 118 -4.77 -4.74 -7.03
CA LEU A 118 -5.37 -4.37 -8.31
C LEU A 118 -6.89 -4.60 -8.33
N ASP A 119 -7.38 -5.68 -7.73
CA ASP A 119 -8.82 -6.00 -7.69
C ASP A 119 -9.60 -5.18 -6.65
N ASN A 120 -8.95 -4.68 -5.59
CA ASN A 120 -9.67 -4.06 -4.47
C ASN A 120 -9.41 -2.56 -4.34
N THR A 121 -8.39 -2.01 -4.99
CA THR A 121 -8.10 -0.56 -4.94
C THR A 121 -8.34 0.12 -6.29
N VAL A 122 -8.09 1.43 -6.35
CA VAL A 122 -8.22 2.27 -7.54
C VAL A 122 -6.88 2.99 -7.75
N PHE A 123 -6.53 3.17 -9.01
CA PHE A 123 -5.39 3.95 -9.48
C PHE A 123 -5.89 4.97 -10.49
N GLU A 124 -6.11 6.21 -10.04
CA GLU A 124 -6.64 7.28 -10.89
C GLU A 124 -5.54 7.99 -11.66
N ASP A 125 -4.32 7.99 -11.13
CA ASP A 125 -3.19 8.67 -11.73
C ASP A 125 -2.55 7.82 -12.84
N GLU A 126 -2.46 8.39 -14.04
CA GLU A 126 -1.89 7.72 -15.20
C GLU A 126 -0.41 7.37 -14.97
N THR A 127 0.33 8.18 -14.19
CA THR A 127 1.74 7.88 -13.88
C THR A 127 1.86 6.63 -13.01
N SER A 128 0.92 6.43 -12.08
CA SER A 128 0.80 5.23 -11.25
C SER A 128 0.47 3.99 -12.09
N GLN A 129 -0.50 4.08 -13.00
CA GLN A 129 -0.83 2.99 -13.94
C GLN A 129 0.36 2.63 -14.84
N ASN A 130 1.04 3.63 -15.41
CA ASN A 130 2.23 3.44 -16.25
C ASN A 130 3.39 2.78 -15.48
N ALA A 131 3.59 3.16 -14.21
CA ALA A 131 4.60 2.58 -13.35
C ALA A 131 4.31 1.10 -13.02
N ILE A 132 3.05 0.75 -12.77
CA ILE A 132 2.62 -0.63 -12.55
C ILE A 132 2.79 -1.45 -13.83
N ARG A 133 2.34 -0.94 -14.99
CA ARG A 133 2.51 -1.62 -16.28
C ARG A 133 3.97 -1.90 -16.61
N SER A 134 4.84 -0.92 -16.36
CA SER A 134 6.29 -1.08 -16.55
C SER A 134 6.86 -2.15 -15.62
N ALA A 135 6.43 -2.19 -14.35
CA ALA A 135 6.84 -3.23 -13.42
C ALA A 135 6.36 -4.63 -13.84
N LEU A 136 5.15 -4.75 -14.38
CA LEU A 136 4.63 -6.02 -14.93
C LEU A 136 5.44 -6.49 -16.14
N LYS A 137 5.83 -5.60 -17.05
CA LYS A 137 6.70 -5.93 -18.21
C LYS A 137 8.07 -6.48 -17.79
N MET A 138 8.56 -6.12 -16.60
CA MET A 138 9.82 -6.61 -16.05
C MET A 138 9.67 -7.82 -15.13
N ALA A 139 8.43 -8.19 -14.78
CA ALA A 139 8.16 -9.29 -13.86
C ALA A 139 8.29 -10.66 -14.57
N ASP A 140 8.32 -11.72 -13.76
CA ASP A 140 8.31 -13.08 -14.26
C ASP A 140 7.02 -13.38 -15.06
N ASN A 141 7.17 -13.93 -16.27
CA ASN A 141 6.05 -14.19 -17.17
C ASN A 141 4.97 -15.10 -16.55
N ALA A 142 5.34 -16.05 -15.67
CA ALA A 142 4.37 -16.92 -15.01
C ALA A 142 3.50 -16.13 -14.01
N ILE A 143 4.05 -15.11 -13.35
CA ILE A 143 3.27 -14.19 -12.51
C ILE A 143 2.31 -13.39 -13.38
N VAL A 144 2.80 -12.84 -14.49
CA VAL A 144 2.04 -11.98 -15.40
C VAL A 144 0.85 -12.72 -16.00
N HIS A 145 1.08 -13.92 -16.57
CA HIS A 145 0.00 -14.76 -17.09
C HIS A 145 -1.02 -15.12 -16.01
N TRP A 146 -0.55 -15.50 -14.82
CA TRP A 146 -1.44 -15.80 -13.71
C TRP A 146 -2.28 -14.59 -13.29
N LEU A 147 -1.71 -13.39 -13.25
CA LEU A 147 -2.46 -12.16 -12.95
C LEU A 147 -3.50 -11.85 -14.02
N PHE A 148 -3.15 -11.99 -15.31
CA PHE A 148 -4.08 -11.79 -16.42
C PHE A 148 -5.34 -12.69 -16.28
N ASP A 149 -5.12 -13.96 -15.95
CA ASP A 149 -6.20 -14.95 -15.80
C ASP A 149 -7.06 -14.75 -14.54
N ASN A 150 -6.51 -14.10 -13.50
CA ASN A 150 -7.14 -14.05 -12.16
C ASN A 150 -7.65 -12.66 -11.76
N LEU A 151 -7.25 -11.57 -12.44
CA LEU A 151 -7.85 -10.26 -12.21
C LEU A 151 -9.34 -10.32 -12.47
N SER A 152 -10.15 -9.77 -11.57
CA SER A 152 -11.60 -9.74 -11.67
C SER A 152 -12.09 -8.45 -12.30
N LYS A 153 -11.40 -7.33 -12.05
CA LYS A 153 -11.77 -6.01 -12.58
C LYS A 153 -11.32 -5.85 -14.03
N ASP A 154 -12.29 -5.75 -14.95
CA ASP A 154 -12.03 -5.55 -16.38
C ASP A 154 -11.26 -4.26 -16.67
N ASP A 155 -11.58 -3.17 -15.97
CA ASP A 155 -10.87 -1.89 -16.07
C ASP A 155 -9.40 -2.02 -15.64
N ALA A 156 -9.15 -2.62 -14.47
CA ALA A 156 -7.78 -2.90 -14.03
C ALA A 156 -7.01 -3.78 -15.02
N ARG A 157 -7.68 -4.81 -15.57
CA ARG A 157 -7.09 -5.73 -16.54
C ARG A 157 -6.72 -5.01 -17.85
N SER A 158 -7.59 -4.14 -18.37
CA SER A 158 -7.39 -3.48 -19.67
C SER A 158 -6.17 -2.56 -19.65
N TRP A 159 -6.01 -1.72 -18.64
CA TRP A 159 -4.84 -0.85 -18.57
C TRP A 159 -3.59 -1.58 -18.09
N CYS A 160 -3.69 -2.66 -17.32
CA CYS A 160 -2.51 -3.48 -16.98
C CYS A 160 -1.95 -4.20 -18.21
N PHE A 161 -2.82 -4.66 -19.11
CA PHE A 161 -2.48 -5.48 -20.27
C PHE A 161 -3.13 -4.94 -21.55
N PRO A 162 -2.72 -3.73 -22.02
CA PRO A 162 -3.28 -3.16 -23.23
C PRO A 162 -2.95 -4.04 -24.43
N SER A 163 -3.93 -4.19 -25.31
CA SER A 163 -3.73 -4.90 -26.59
C SER A 163 -2.73 -4.12 -27.44
N HIS A 164 -1.92 -4.81 -28.25
CA HIS A 164 -0.86 -4.22 -29.10
C HIS A 164 -1.28 -3.08 -30.05
N GLU A 165 -2.58 -2.77 -30.17
CA GLU A 165 -3.11 -1.71 -31.04
C GLU A 165 -2.96 -0.29 -30.43
N GLU A 166 -2.89 -0.15 -29.10
CA GLU A 166 -2.85 1.16 -28.43
C GLU A 166 -1.45 1.76 -28.34
N GLU A 167 -0.39 0.94 -28.35
CA GLU A 167 1.00 1.41 -28.23
C GLU A 167 1.47 2.22 -29.46
N SER A 168 0.76 2.13 -30.60
CA SER A 168 1.09 2.86 -31.82
C SER A 168 0.49 4.28 -31.89
N SER A 169 -0.52 4.60 -31.08
CA SER A 169 -1.24 5.89 -31.19
C SER A 169 -0.54 7.05 -30.45
N ALA A 170 0.30 6.76 -29.46
CA ALA A 170 1.00 7.80 -28.69
C ALA A 170 2.24 8.38 -29.40
N GLY A 171 2.73 7.73 -30.48
CA GLY A 171 3.99 8.09 -31.14
C GLY A 171 3.89 9.03 -32.34
N THR A 172 2.69 9.43 -32.81
CA THR A 172 2.54 10.09 -34.13
C THR A 172 2.11 11.57 -34.11
N GLN A 173 1.93 12.21 -32.94
CA GLN A 173 1.51 13.62 -32.90
C GLN A 173 2.64 14.67 -32.88
N VAL A 174 3.92 14.29 -32.90
CA VAL A 174 5.04 15.26 -32.86
C VAL A 174 5.94 15.16 -34.10
N THR A 175 5.40 15.29 -35.31
CA THR A 175 6.18 15.72 -36.50
C THR A 175 5.23 16.14 -37.65
N LYS A 176 4.46 17.21 -37.50
CA LYS A 176 3.83 17.85 -38.68
C LYS A 176 3.55 19.34 -38.49
N ALA A 177 4.57 20.11 -38.09
CA ALA A 177 4.52 21.57 -38.14
C ALA A 177 5.93 22.19 -38.16
N ALA A 178 6.70 21.92 -39.21
CA ALA A 178 7.87 22.73 -39.57
C ALA A 178 8.35 22.33 -40.98
N ASN A 179 7.73 22.89 -42.02
CA ASN A 179 8.34 23.18 -43.32
C ASN A 179 7.28 23.71 -44.27
N ALA A 180 7.02 25.01 -44.18
CA ALA A 180 6.52 25.82 -45.29
C ALA A 180 6.74 27.28 -44.90
N ASP A 181 7.94 27.79 -45.15
CA ASP A 181 8.15 29.18 -45.56
C ASP A 181 9.57 29.32 -46.10
N GLY A 182 9.65 29.53 -47.40
CA GLY A 182 10.90 29.59 -48.14
C GLY A 182 10.67 29.64 -49.64
N SER A 183 10.13 30.77 -50.13
CA SER A 183 10.36 31.35 -51.46
C SER A 183 9.83 32.77 -51.49
#